data_AF-A0A250JMP9-F1
#
_entry.id   AF-A0A250JMP9-F1
#
_cell.length_a   1.000
_cell.length_b   1.000
_cell.length_c   1.000
_cell.angle_alpha   90.00
_cell.angle_beta   90.00
_cell.angle_gamma   90.00
#
_symmetry.space_group_name_H-M   'P 1'
#
loop_
_entity.id
_entity.type
_entity.pdbx_description
1 polymer ?
#
loop_
_entity_poly.entity_id
_entity_poly.type
_entity_poly.pdbx_seq_one_letter_code
_entity_poly.pdbx_strand_id
1 'polypeptide(L)'
;MEALTGAGDVQVQILAVTHSPLLLASLEPLFDANEDALWHLNLQNREVVLHKEEWHRRGDANSWLVSEIFDLKEPRSLEAEQAIKRAEGLMERRHGVSSDEFTETRDALRASLPEIDPFWLRWRFWAREAGFMQ
;
A
#
# COMPACT_ATOMS: atom_id res chain seq x y z
N MET A 1 -15.48 -27.52 8.34
CA MET A 1 -14.24 -28.29 8.12
C MET A 1 -14.51 -29.49 7.22
N GLU A 2 -15.51 -30.32 7.52
CA GLU A 2 -15.95 -31.44 6.64
C GLU A 2 -16.31 -30.98 5.21
N ALA A 3 -16.97 -29.81 5.08
CA ALA A 3 -17.35 -29.22 3.79
C ALA A 3 -16.16 -28.73 2.92
N LEU A 4 -14.95 -28.58 3.48
CA LEU A 4 -13.76 -28.12 2.74
C LEU A 4 -12.78 -29.26 2.44
N THR A 5 -12.67 -30.26 3.33
CA THR A 5 -11.63 -31.31 3.20
C THR A 5 -12.16 -32.67 2.79
N GLY A 6 -13.45 -32.99 2.99
CA GLY A 6 -14.10 -34.23 2.56
C GLY A 6 -13.50 -35.57 3.07
N ALA A 7 -12.33 -35.53 3.69
CA ALA A 7 -11.56 -36.64 4.22
C ALA A 7 -11.06 -36.26 5.62
N GLY A 8 -11.06 -37.25 6.52
CA GLY A 8 -10.67 -37.10 7.92
C GLY A 8 -9.24 -36.63 8.10
N ASP A 9 -9.04 -35.87 9.19
CA ASP A 9 -7.76 -35.51 9.81
C ASP A 9 -6.72 -34.75 8.95
N VAL A 10 -7.17 -33.82 8.11
CA VAL A 10 -6.28 -32.78 7.59
C VAL A 10 -6.12 -31.68 8.64
N GLN A 11 -4.92 -31.56 9.23
CA GLN A 11 -4.59 -30.45 10.13
C GLN A 11 -4.41 -29.17 9.32
N VAL A 12 -5.47 -28.37 9.21
CA VAL A 12 -5.44 -27.05 8.55
C VAL A 12 -5.18 -25.96 9.60
N GLN A 13 -4.14 -25.16 9.40
CA GLN A 13 -3.90 -23.92 10.14
C GLN A 13 -4.38 -22.73 9.30
N ILE A 14 -5.29 -21.92 9.83
CA ILE A 14 -5.79 -20.71 9.17
C ILE A 14 -5.22 -19.48 9.88
N LEU A 15 -4.53 -18.62 9.12
CA LEU A 15 -4.06 -17.31 9.56
C LEU A 15 -4.86 -16.23 8.82
N ALA A 16 -5.80 -15.59 9.51
CA ALA A 16 -6.56 -14.47 8.97
C ALA A 16 -5.94 -13.15 9.44
N VAL A 17 -5.41 -12.35 8.52
CA VAL A 17 -4.71 -11.10 8.83
C VAL A 17 -5.25 -9.95 7.98
N THR A 18 -5.36 -8.76 8.59
CA THR A 18 -5.73 -7.52 7.90
C THR A 18 -4.52 -6.81 7.27
N HIS A 19 -3.30 -7.27 7.58
CA HIS A 19 -2.02 -6.74 7.08
C HIS A 19 -1.26 -7.85 6.32
N SER A 20 -1.93 -8.52 5.40
CA SER A 20 -1.41 -9.63 4.60
C SER A 20 -0.12 -9.37 3.80
N PRO A 21 0.24 -8.15 3.38
CA PRO A 21 1.53 -7.92 2.70
C PRO A 21 2.75 -8.26 3.56
N LEU A 22 2.68 -8.04 4.88
CA LEU A 22 3.79 -8.38 5.80
C LEU A 22 3.98 -9.89 5.90
N LEU A 23 2.89 -10.66 5.83
CA LEU A 23 2.95 -12.12 5.82
C LEU A 23 3.64 -12.62 4.55
N LEU A 24 3.24 -12.11 3.38
CA LEU A 24 3.86 -12.49 2.11
C LEU A 24 5.33 -12.13 2.05
N ALA A 25 5.71 -10.92 2.47
CA ALA A 25 7.12 -10.52 2.56
C ALA A 25 7.93 -11.44 3.51
N SER A 26 7.34 -11.85 4.63
CA SER A 26 8.00 -12.75 5.59
C SER A 26 8.11 -14.20 5.10
N LEU A 27 7.20 -14.64 4.23
CA LEU A 27 7.20 -15.99 3.66
C LEU A 27 8.14 -16.13 2.46
N GLU A 28 8.60 -15.03 1.84
CA GLU A 28 9.50 -15.11 0.68
C GLU A 28 10.72 -16.01 0.78
N PRO A 29 11.46 -16.04 1.90
CA PRO A 29 12.61 -16.94 2.03
C PRO A 29 12.21 -18.39 2.25
N LEU A 30 10.96 -18.67 2.62
CA LEU A 30 10.46 -20.00 2.98
C LEU A 30 9.59 -20.63 1.89
N PHE A 31 9.08 -19.84 0.94
CA PHE A 31 8.17 -20.31 -0.11
C PHE A 31 8.88 -21.21 -1.12
N ASP A 32 8.38 -22.43 -1.30
CA ASP A 32 8.79 -23.40 -2.33
C ASP A 32 7.72 -23.48 -3.42
N ALA A 33 8.01 -23.02 -4.64
CA ALA A 33 7.06 -23.03 -5.75
C ALA A 33 6.61 -24.43 -6.22
N ASN A 34 7.26 -25.51 -5.76
CA ASN A 34 6.84 -26.89 -6.04
C ASN A 34 5.80 -27.41 -5.05
N GLU A 35 5.81 -26.91 -3.81
CA GLU A 35 4.95 -27.38 -2.71
C GLU A 35 3.88 -26.33 -2.34
N ASP A 36 4.24 -25.05 -2.42
CA ASP A 36 3.41 -23.92 -2.05
C ASP A 36 2.68 -23.30 -3.25
N ALA A 37 1.53 -22.70 -2.97
CA ALA A 37 0.75 -21.95 -3.95
C ALA A 37 0.14 -20.70 -3.32
N LEU A 38 0.25 -19.58 -4.03
CA LEU A 38 -0.46 -18.36 -3.71
C LEU A 38 -1.75 -18.30 -4.50
N TRP A 39 -2.86 -18.15 -3.80
CA TRP A 39 -4.19 -18.06 -4.40
C TRP A 39 -4.82 -16.70 -4.10
N HIS A 40 -5.30 -16.04 -5.14
CA HIS A 40 -6.01 -14.78 -5.07
C HIS A 40 -7.51 -15.03 -5.25
N LEU A 41 -8.30 -14.69 -4.23
CA LEU A 41 -9.75 -14.79 -4.23
C LEU A 41 -10.35 -13.44 -4.61
N ASN A 42 -11.01 -13.38 -5.75
CA ASN A 42 -11.62 -12.15 -6.27
C ASN A 42 -13.12 -12.30 -6.47
N LEU A 43 -13.87 -11.21 -6.31
CA LEU A 43 -15.28 -11.14 -6.68
C LEU A 43 -15.41 -10.56 -8.08
N GLN A 44 -15.75 -11.39 -9.07
CA GLN A 44 -15.98 -10.97 -10.45
C GLN A 44 -17.41 -11.32 -10.86
N ASN A 45 -18.17 -10.36 -11.38
CA ASN A 45 -19.56 -10.59 -11.80
C ASN A 45 -20.46 -11.24 -10.73
N ARG A 46 -20.26 -10.92 -9.45
CA ARG A 46 -20.94 -11.52 -8.27
C ARG A 46 -20.60 -12.99 -8.02
N GLU A 47 -19.57 -13.52 -8.64
CA GLU A 47 -19.01 -14.85 -8.41
C GLU A 47 -17.61 -14.75 -7.81
N VAL A 48 -17.29 -15.64 -6.87
CA VAL A 48 -15.93 -15.73 -6.31
C VAL A 48 -15.08 -16.55 -7.26
N VAL A 49 -14.05 -15.92 -7.82
CA VAL A 49 -13.07 -16.53 -8.71
C VAL A 49 -11.77 -16.73 -7.95
N LEU A 50 -11.22 -17.93 -8.07
CA LEU A 50 -9.94 -18.31 -7.47
C LEU A 50 -8.87 -18.33 -8.57
N HIS A 51 -7.85 -17.50 -8.43
CA HIS A 51 -6.72 -17.43 -9.36
C HIS A 51 -5.44 -17.92 -8.68
N LYS A 52 -4.71 -18.81 -9.34
CA LYS A 52 -3.38 -19.23 -8.87
C LYS A 52 -2.36 -18.21 -9.39
N GLU A 53 -1.73 -17.49 -8.49
CA GLU A 53 -0.72 -16.49 -8.82
C GLU A 53 0.62 -17.17 -9.10
N GLU A 54 1.36 -16.66 -10.09
CA GLU A 54 2.73 -17.08 -10.33
C GLU A 54 3.64 -16.45 -9.27
N TRP A 55 4.35 -17.29 -8.52
CA TRP A 55 5.16 -16.84 -7.40
C TRP A 55 6.41 -16.09 -7.85
N HIS A 56 6.54 -14.85 -7.40
CA HIS A 56 7.72 -14.02 -7.61
C HIS A 56 8.07 -13.29 -6.31
N ARG A 57 9.36 -13.31 -5.95
CA ARG A 57 9.85 -12.49 -4.84
C ARG A 57 9.77 -11.01 -5.18
N ARG A 58 9.26 -10.22 -4.25
CA ARG A 58 9.09 -8.76 -4.33
C ARG A 58 9.94 -8.02 -3.29
N GLY A 59 10.51 -8.73 -2.32
CA GLY A 59 11.48 -8.23 -1.36
C GLY A 59 10.85 -7.61 -0.12
N ASP A 60 10.04 -6.56 -0.28
CA ASP A 60 9.41 -5.86 0.84
C ASP A 60 7.88 -5.77 0.73
N ALA A 61 7.24 -5.46 1.87
CA ALA A 61 5.79 -5.36 1.96
C ALA A 61 5.20 -4.25 1.09
N ASN A 62 5.95 -3.17 0.83
CA ASN A 62 5.52 -2.09 -0.06
C ASN A 62 5.41 -2.57 -1.50
N SER A 63 6.38 -3.37 -1.95
CA SER A 63 6.40 -3.99 -3.27
C SER A 63 5.28 -5.02 -3.44
N TRP A 64 4.88 -5.69 -2.35
CA TRP A 64 3.65 -6.50 -2.33
C TRP A 64 2.39 -5.63 -2.43
N LEU A 65 2.26 -4.56 -1.64
CA LEU A 65 1.09 -3.68 -1.66
C LEU A 65 0.77 -3.17 -3.08
N VAL A 66 1.79 -2.81 -3.86
CA VAL A 66 1.61 -2.33 -5.25
C VAL A 66 1.55 -3.43 -6.31
N SER A 67 1.56 -4.70 -5.91
CA SER A 67 1.42 -5.82 -6.84
C SER A 67 -0.02 -6.04 -7.28
N GLU A 68 -0.22 -6.79 -8.36
CA GLU A 68 -1.53 -7.21 -8.87
C GLU A 68 -2.38 -8.00 -7.84
N ILE A 69 -1.76 -8.48 -6.76
CA ILE A 69 -2.43 -9.23 -5.70
C ILE A 69 -3.19 -8.32 -4.74
N PHE A 70 -2.66 -7.12 -4.48
CA PHE A 70 -3.32 -6.12 -3.62
C PHE A 70 -3.86 -4.93 -4.39
N ASP A 71 -3.35 -4.72 -5.61
CA ASP A 71 -3.76 -3.71 -6.58
C ASP A 71 -3.80 -2.28 -6.00
N LEU A 72 -2.87 -1.95 -5.10
CA LEU A 72 -2.74 -0.58 -4.61
C LEU A 72 -1.87 0.25 -5.55
N LYS A 73 -2.31 1.47 -5.81
CA LYS A 73 -1.56 2.42 -6.65
C LYS A 73 -0.27 2.89 -5.97
N GLU A 74 -0.32 3.08 -4.66
CA GLU A 74 0.81 3.49 -3.84
C GLU A 74 0.84 2.66 -2.55
N PRO A 75 2.03 2.38 -1.99
CA PRO A 75 2.17 1.69 -0.72
C PRO A 75 1.97 2.67 0.45
N ARG A 76 0.91 3.47 0.39
CA ARG A 76 0.60 4.53 1.36
C ARG A 76 -0.83 4.39 1.88
N SER A 77 -1.10 4.99 3.04
CA SER A 77 -2.47 5.06 3.54
C SER A 77 -3.32 6.00 2.69
N LEU A 78 -4.64 5.85 2.79
CA LEU A 78 -5.58 6.74 2.08
C LEU A 78 -5.39 8.20 2.51
N GLU A 79 -5.13 8.45 3.79
CA GLU A 79 -4.88 9.77 4.35
C GLU A 79 -3.60 10.38 3.75
N ALA A 80 -2.55 9.58 3.61
CA ALA A 80 -1.29 10.00 2.98
C ALA A 80 -1.49 10.33 1.51
N GLU A 81 -2.22 9.49 0.75
CA GLU A 81 -2.56 9.79 -0.65
C GLU A 81 -3.36 11.10 -0.79
N GLN A 82 -4.34 11.33 0.09
CA GLN A 82 -5.14 12.56 0.07
C GLN A 82 -4.31 13.80 0.39
N ALA A 83 -3.43 13.70 1.39
CA ALA A 83 -2.51 14.77 1.76
C ALA A 83 -1.54 15.09 0.61
N ILE A 84 -0.99 14.07 -0.05
CA ILE A 84 -0.12 14.21 -1.23
C ILE A 84 -0.88 14.89 -2.38
N LYS A 85 -2.08 14.42 -2.73
CA LYS A 85 -2.90 15.02 -3.79
C LYS A 85 -3.22 16.49 -3.51
N ARG A 86 -3.53 16.83 -2.26
CA ARG A 86 -3.76 18.23 -1.84
C ARG A 86 -2.49 19.06 -2.03
N ALA A 87 -1.34 18.54 -1.60
CA ALA A 87 -0.05 19.20 -1.74
C ALA A 87 0.34 19.40 -3.21
N GLU A 88 0.16 18.40 -4.06
CA GLU A 88 0.41 18.51 -5.50
C GLU A 88 -0.48 19.59 -6.14
N GLY A 89 -1.76 19.66 -5.77
CA GLY A 89 -2.65 20.74 -6.20
C GLY A 89 -2.22 22.13 -5.74
N LEU A 90 -1.53 22.26 -4.58
CA LEU A 90 -0.90 23.52 -4.19
C LEU A 90 0.34 23.82 -5.05
N MET A 91 1.15 22.79 -5.30
CA MET A 91 2.39 22.90 -6.07
C MET A 91 2.13 23.35 -7.52
N GLU A 92 1.06 22.84 -8.14
CA GLU A 92 0.65 23.18 -9.50
C GLU A 92 0.18 24.64 -9.64
N ARG A 93 -0.52 25.18 -8.63
CA ARG A 93 -1.04 26.56 -8.69
C ARG A 93 0.07 27.62 -8.73
N ARG A 94 1.26 27.33 -8.18
CA ARG A 94 2.46 28.19 -8.06
C ARG A 94 2.29 29.58 -7.40
N HIS A 95 1.15 30.24 -7.53
CA HIS A 95 0.84 31.57 -7.00
C HIS A 95 -0.53 31.57 -6.32
N GLY A 96 -0.73 32.50 -5.38
CA GLY A 96 -2.01 32.68 -4.69
C GLY A 96 -2.34 31.61 -3.66
N VAL A 97 -1.37 30.77 -3.27
CA VAL A 97 -1.50 29.87 -2.12
C VAL A 97 -1.38 30.72 -0.85
N SER A 98 -2.36 30.59 0.05
CA SER A 98 -2.34 31.27 1.34
C SER A 98 -1.45 30.53 2.36
N SER A 99 -1.00 31.25 3.40
CA SER A 99 -0.26 30.64 4.52
C SER A 99 -1.09 29.59 5.26
N ASP A 100 -2.40 29.76 5.29
CA ASP A 100 -3.32 28.82 5.93
C ASP A 100 -3.42 27.53 5.13
N GLU A 101 -3.62 27.61 3.81
CA GLU A 101 -3.62 26.43 2.92
C GLU A 101 -2.30 25.64 3.00
N PHE A 102 -1.17 26.35 3.06
CA PHE A 102 0.15 25.72 3.25
C PHE A 102 0.23 25.00 4.58
N THR A 103 -0.17 25.65 5.68
CA THR A 103 -0.08 25.10 7.04
C THR A 103 -0.97 23.88 7.21
N GLU A 104 -2.24 23.95 6.78
CA GLU A 104 -3.17 22.83 6.81
C GLU A 104 -2.62 21.62 6.04
N THR A 105 -2.09 21.86 4.84
CA THR A 105 -1.58 20.79 3.99
C THR A 105 -0.30 20.18 4.56
N ARG A 106 0.61 21.01 5.08
CA ARG A 106 1.83 20.54 5.77
C ARG A 106 1.48 19.70 6.99
N ASP A 107 0.49 20.11 7.77
CA ASP A 107 0.10 19.40 8.99
C ASP A 107 -0.58 18.06 8.66
N ALA A 108 -1.39 18.02 7.59
CA ALA A 108 -1.95 16.77 7.06
C ALA A 108 -0.86 15.81 6.54
N LEU A 109 0.14 16.33 5.81
CA LEU A 109 1.29 15.54 5.37
C LEU A 109 2.08 14.99 6.57
N ARG A 110 2.33 15.81 7.60
CA ARG A 110 3.07 15.37 8.80
C ARG A 110 2.30 14.32 9.61
N ALA A 111 0.98 14.40 9.63
CA ALA A 111 0.14 13.44 10.33
C ALA A 111 0.09 12.06 9.64
N SER A 112 0.35 12.00 8.33
CA SER A 112 0.13 10.81 7.50
C SER A 112 1.40 10.22 6.88
N LEU A 113 2.46 11.02 6.68
CA LEU A 113 3.71 10.58 6.06
C LEU A 113 4.83 10.41 7.10
N PRO A 114 5.64 9.34 6.98
CA PRO A 114 6.90 9.23 7.70
C PRO A 114 7.84 10.42 7.41
N GLU A 115 8.67 10.80 8.38
CA GLU A 115 9.64 11.91 8.22
C GLU A 115 10.65 11.67 7.08
N ILE A 116 10.96 10.39 6.80
CA ILE A 116 11.89 9.98 5.75
C ILE A 116 11.24 9.81 4.37
N ASP A 117 9.93 10.09 4.23
CA ASP A 117 9.26 9.93 2.94
C ASP A 117 9.91 10.84 1.86
N PRO A 118 10.28 10.29 0.68
CA PRO A 118 10.91 11.07 -0.39
C PRO A 118 10.10 12.29 -0.85
N PHE A 119 8.77 12.28 -0.69
CA PHE A 119 7.90 13.39 -1.03
C PHE A 119 8.30 14.68 -0.32
N TRP A 120 8.83 14.60 0.91
CA TRP A 120 9.31 15.75 1.67
C TRP A 120 10.42 16.54 0.96
N LEU A 121 11.21 15.90 0.10
CA LEU A 121 12.24 16.60 -0.67
C LEU A 121 11.59 17.58 -1.66
N ARG A 122 10.63 17.10 -2.45
CA ARG A 122 9.92 17.91 -3.45
C ARG A 122 9.08 19.01 -2.78
N TRP A 123 8.38 18.66 -1.70
CA TRP A 123 7.54 19.60 -0.96
C TRP A 123 8.38 20.74 -0.36
N ARG A 124 9.50 20.43 0.30
CA ARG A 124 10.38 21.45 0.89
C ARG A 124 11.02 22.34 -0.17
N PHE A 125 11.42 21.77 -1.31
CA PHE A 125 11.96 22.53 -2.42
C PHE A 125 10.93 23.56 -2.93
N TRP A 126 9.72 23.10 -3.25
CA TRP A 126 8.65 23.98 -3.71
C TRP A 126 8.28 25.05 -2.69
N ALA A 127 8.16 24.69 -1.41
CA ALA A 127 7.78 25.63 -0.37
C ALA A 127 8.84 26.71 -0.12
N ARG A 128 10.12 26.43 -0.36
CA ARG A 128 11.17 27.46 -0.40
C ARG A 128 11.01 28.39 -1.58
N GLU A 129 10.77 27.87 -2.78
CA GLU A 129 10.51 28.70 -3.98
C GLU A 129 9.28 29.59 -3.82
N ALA A 130 8.24 29.08 -3.16
CA ALA A 130 7.00 29.81 -2.86
C ALA A 130 7.13 30.79 -1.67
N GLY A 131 8.26 30.81 -0.95
CA GLY A 131 8.53 31.72 0.17
C GLY A 131 7.92 31.30 1.52
N PHE A 132 7.45 30.06 1.66
CA PHE A 132 6.90 29.53 2.92
C PHE A 132 7.97 28.97 3.87
N MET A 133 9.16 28.67 3.36
CA MET A 133 10.30 28.21 4.16
C MET A 133 11.57 28.96 3.78
N GLN A 134 12.40 29.25 4.79
CA GLN A 134 13.75 29.80 4.63
C GLN A 134 14.79 28.68 4.53
#